data_AF-A0A7I8JDJ8-F1
#
_entry.id   AF-A0A7I8JDJ8-F1
#
_cell.length_a   1.000
_cell.length_b   1.000
_cell.length_c   1.000
_cell.angle_alpha   90.00
_cell.angle_beta   90.00
_cell.angle_gamma   90.00
#
_symmetry.space_group_name_H-M   'P 1'
#
loop_
_entity.id
_entity.type
_entity.pdbx_description
1 polymer ?
#
loop_
_entity_poly.entity_id
_entity_poly.type
_entity_poly.pdbx_seq_one_letter_code
_entity_poly.pdbx_strand_id
1 'polypeptide(L)'
;MEKISVAVRFRPSTGEDASGGRHWKVEDNRISLHRPLGTPISGVSFAFDRVFEQSCKNVTVYSVLTKSIIEAAVNGFNGTAFAYGQTSSGKTYTMNGSEDDPGIIQLAVNDVFSSIEEIKEREFLIRVSYMEIYNEEINDLLAVENQKLQIHESLDRGIFVAGLREEIVNSADQVSKLLTLGEANRHFGETNMNVRSSRSHTIFRMNLVDLAGSERIAKTGADGVRLKEGKHINKSLMALGNVINKLSDSGKQRGHIPYRDSKLTRILQPALGGNAKTSIICTVAPEEIHIEETRGTLQFASRAKRITNCAQVNEILTDAALLKRQKLEIEELRRKLQGSHSEVLEQVILKQRNDMLKEGIPARQSSIDGDDEGEDDADCTLESHNSITPNLRAIPNEFVARRSNYSMVSDCSPLPETFGNKADEDMWLQMNKGCSTDLNMLQMTPSQDSQPTPFKEMPPKEELWTELNEERRRMEDLREEMRSFGLALAQRDGMLRSLYTRSKGIAGNLGARQVVLP
;
A
#
# COMPACT_ATOMS: atom_id res chain seq x y z
N MET A 1 -12.56 -3.20 -18.21
CA MET A 1 -12.55 -2.08 -17.25
C MET A 1 -13.65 -2.34 -16.24
N GLU A 2 -13.29 -2.43 -14.97
CA GLU A 2 -14.21 -2.70 -13.85
C GLU A 2 -14.48 -1.38 -13.12
N LYS A 3 -15.73 -1.12 -12.70
CA LYS A 3 -16.04 0.07 -11.90
C LYS A 3 -15.52 -0.12 -10.48
N ILE A 4 -15.01 0.93 -9.86
CA ILE A 4 -14.66 0.85 -8.44
C ILE A 4 -15.92 0.70 -7.59
N SER A 5 -15.87 -0.13 -6.56
CA SER A 5 -16.98 -0.29 -5.62
C SER A 5 -16.99 0.89 -4.65
N VAL A 6 -18.14 1.55 -4.48
CA VAL A 6 -18.28 2.66 -3.54
C VAL A 6 -19.52 2.44 -2.69
N ALA A 7 -19.33 2.47 -1.37
CA ALA A 7 -20.41 2.37 -0.40
C ALA A 7 -20.36 3.53 0.58
N VAL A 8 -21.53 3.86 1.11
CA VAL A 8 -21.66 4.84 2.19
C VAL A 8 -22.00 4.13 3.49
N ARG A 9 -21.36 4.51 4.59
CA ARG A 9 -21.62 3.96 5.92
C ARG A 9 -21.88 5.08 6.91
N PHE A 10 -23.04 5.05 7.56
CA PHE A 10 -23.30 5.89 8.72
C PHE A 10 -22.60 5.31 9.95
N ARG A 11 -21.89 6.14 10.71
CA ARG A 11 -21.26 5.73 11.96
C ARG A 11 -22.29 5.19 12.96
N PRO A 12 -21.95 4.22 13.82
CA PRO A 12 -22.83 3.81 14.91
C PRO A 12 -23.19 4.98 15.83
N SER A 13 -24.38 4.95 16.42
CA SER A 13 -24.84 5.97 17.36
C SER A 13 -23.93 6.00 18.58
N THR A 14 -23.34 7.15 18.86
CA THR A 14 -22.79 7.45 20.19
C THR A 14 -23.97 7.74 21.11
N GLY A 15 -24.08 7.07 22.26
CA GLY A 15 -25.29 7.05 23.11
C GLY A 15 -25.80 8.41 23.62
N GLU A 16 -25.11 9.51 23.33
CA GLU A 16 -25.48 10.89 23.70
C GLU A 16 -26.42 11.57 22.68
N ASP A 17 -26.65 10.97 21.50
CA ASP A 17 -27.19 11.69 20.33
C ASP A 17 -28.64 11.35 19.94
N ALA A 18 -29.42 10.73 20.84
CA ALA A 18 -30.80 10.31 20.55
C ALA A 18 -31.83 11.46 20.45
N SER A 19 -31.41 12.71 20.69
CA SER A 19 -32.30 13.87 20.87
C SER A 19 -32.43 14.77 19.63
N GLY A 20 -31.55 14.62 18.63
CA GLY A 20 -31.56 15.42 17.40
C GLY A 20 -32.30 14.70 16.27
N GLY A 21 -33.25 15.37 15.62
CA GLY A 21 -33.99 14.80 14.49
C GLY A 21 -33.06 14.24 13.41
N ARG A 22 -33.35 13.04 12.88
CA ARG A 22 -32.57 12.46 11.77
C ARG A 22 -32.81 13.27 10.50
N HIS A 23 -31.88 14.18 10.17
CA HIS A 23 -31.92 14.95 8.93
C HIS A 23 -31.62 14.10 7.71
N TRP A 24 -30.75 13.10 7.84
CA TRP A 24 -30.45 12.15 6.78
C TRP A 24 -31.40 10.97 6.86
N LYS A 25 -32.18 10.77 5.80
CA LYS A 25 -33.04 9.59 5.63
C LYS A 25 -32.37 8.63 4.65
N VAL A 26 -32.33 7.36 5.03
CA VAL A 26 -31.90 6.25 4.18
C VAL A 26 -33.14 5.48 3.77
N GLU A 27 -33.36 5.35 2.46
CA GLU A 27 -34.41 4.52 1.87
C GLU A 27 -33.71 3.62 0.84
N ASP A 28 -33.58 2.34 1.18
CA ASP A 28 -32.79 1.36 0.44
C ASP A 28 -31.35 1.84 0.19
N ASN A 29 -31.04 2.16 -1.07
CA ASN A 29 -29.74 2.63 -1.55
C ASN A 29 -29.71 4.14 -1.81
N ARG A 30 -30.72 4.87 -1.33
CA ARG A 30 -30.86 6.31 -1.51
C ARG A 30 -30.73 7.04 -0.18
N ILE A 31 -29.93 8.11 -0.20
CA ILE A 31 -29.73 9.01 0.93
C ILE A 31 -30.33 10.36 0.55
N SER A 32 -31.25 10.88 1.37
CA SER A 32 -31.85 12.21 1.18
C SER A 32 -31.75 13.06 2.44
N LEU A 33 -31.55 14.35 2.25
CA LEU A 33 -31.56 15.33 3.35
C LEU A 33 -32.98 15.87 3.55
N HIS A 34 -33.43 15.92 4.80
CA HIS A 34 -34.73 16.40 5.23
C HIS A 34 -34.59 17.56 6.21
N ARG A 35 -35.58 18.46 6.19
CA ARG A 35 -35.74 19.50 7.22
C ARG A 35 -36.18 18.85 8.54
N PRO A 36 -36.04 19.53 9.70
CA PRO A 36 -36.54 19.04 10.99
C PRO A 36 -38.00 18.57 10.98
N LEU A 37 -38.84 19.17 10.14
CA LEU A 37 -40.26 18.83 9.96
C LEU A 37 -40.52 17.66 8.98
N GLY A 38 -39.48 16.92 8.58
CA GLY A 38 -39.57 15.74 7.72
C GLY A 38 -39.71 16.02 6.22
N THR A 39 -39.83 17.29 5.79
CA THR A 39 -39.92 17.64 4.36
C THR A 39 -38.57 17.45 3.67
N PRO A 40 -38.48 16.72 2.55
CA PRO A 40 -37.23 16.54 1.82
C PRO A 40 -36.72 17.87 1.25
N ILE A 41 -35.42 18.09 1.34
CA ILE A 41 -34.76 19.23 0.71
C ILE A 41 -34.50 18.88 -0.75
N SER A 42 -35.17 19.61 -1.65
CA SER A 42 -35.01 19.41 -3.09
C SER A 42 -33.54 19.60 -3.52
N GLY A 43 -33.04 18.70 -4.36
CA GLY A 43 -31.67 18.74 -4.89
C GLY A 43 -30.59 18.09 -4.01
N VAL A 44 -30.92 17.59 -2.81
CA VAL A 44 -29.95 16.91 -1.93
C VAL A 44 -30.34 15.44 -1.75
N SER A 45 -30.21 14.67 -2.82
CA SER A 45 -30.41 13.23 -2.82
C SER A 45 -29.31 12.52 -3.59
N PHE A 46 -28.83 11.40 -3.05
CA PHE A 46 -27.74 10.62 -3.60
C PHE A 46 -28.15 9.14 -3.67
N ALA A 47 -27.74 8.45 -4.73
CA ALA A 47 -27.99 7.02 -4.91
C ALA A 47 -26.65 6.27 -5.06
N PHE A 48 -26.47 5.23 -4.26
CA PHE A 48 -25.24 4.43 -4.21
C PHE A 48 -25.53 2.96 -4.51
N ASP A 49 -24.48 2.16 -4.70
CA ASP A 49 -24.67 0.71 -4.88
C ASP A 49 -25.00 0.03 -3.55
N ARG A 50 -24.48 0.57 -2.44
CA ARG A 50 -24.70 0.10 -1.07
C ARG A 50 -24.70 1.27 -0.08
N VAL A 51 -25.64 1.25 0.85
CA VAL A 51 -25.69 2.14 2.01
C VAL A 51 -25.80 1.29 3.28
N PHE A 52 -24.91 1.54 4.24
CA PHE A 52 -24.91 0.86 5.53
C PHE A 52 -25.39 1.83 6.62
N GLU A 53 -26.46 1.44 7.31
CA GLU A 53 -27.01 2.19 8.44
C GLU A 53 -26.19 2.00 9.72
N GLN A 54 -26.51 2.80 10.73
CA GLN A 54 -25.77 2.87 12.01
C GLN A 54 -25.72 1.54 12.77
N SER A 55 -26.69 0.66 12.57
CA SER A 55 -26.76 -0.67 13.21
C SER A 55 -25.87 -1.72 12.52
N CYS A 56 -25.27 -1.40 11.38
CA CYS A 56 -24.51 -2.36 10.59
C CYS A 56 -23.10 -2.62 11.16
N LYS A 57 -22.82 -3.89 11.47
CA LYS A 57 -21.52 -4.37 11.96
C LYS A 57 -20.44 -4.43 10.88
N ASN A 58 -19.18 -4.38 11.29
CA ASN A 58 -18.02 -4.45 10.40
C ASN A 58 -18.00 -5.73 9.56
N VAL A 59 -18.39 -6.88 10.11
CA VAL A 59 -18.44 -8.17 9.39
C VAL A 59 -19.36 -8.13 8.15
N THR A 60 -20.48 -7.41 8.23
CA THR A 60 -21.41 -7.24 7.10
C THR A 60 -20.81 -6.31 6.05
N VAL A 61 -20.18 -5.22 6.47
CA VAL A 61 -19.49 -4.30 5.55
C VAL A 61 -18.35 -5.03 4.82
N TYR A 62 -17.57 -5.82 5.54
CA TYR A 62 -16.46 -6.61 5.01
C TYR A 62 -16.92 -7.64 3.97
N SER A 63 -17.91 -8.46 4.32
CA SER A 63 -18.42 -9.53 3.45
C SER A 63 -18.99 -8.98 2.14
N VAL A 64 -19.64 -7.81 2.17
CA VAL A 64 -20.26 -7.19 0.99
C VAL A 64 -19.24 -6.44 0.11
N LEU A 65 -18.22 -5.82 0.70
CA LEU A 65 -17.34 -4.88 -0.05
C LEU A 65 -15.92 -5.36 -0.28
N THR A 66 -15.36 -6.15 0.64
CA THR A 66 -13.91 -6.40 0.70
C THR A 66 -13.58 -7.87 0.49
N LYS A 67 -14.47 -8.80 0.88
CA LYS A 67 -14.22 -10.24 0.75
C LYS A 67 -13.83 -10.66 -0.67
N SER A 68 -14.54 -10.18 -1.69
CA SER A 68 -14.23 -10.47 -3.10
C SER A 68 -12.90 -9.87 -3.57
N ILE A 69 -12.41 -8.81 -2.91
CA ILE A 69 -11.08 -8.23 -3.16
C ILE A 69 -10.00 -9.17 -2.59
N ILE A 70 -10.24 -9.74 -1.41
CA ILE A 70 -9.32 -10.70 -0.79
C ILE A 70 -9.23 -11.99 -1.62
N GLU A 71 -10.36 -12.54 -2.04
CA GLU A 71 -10.41 -13.69 -2.94
C GLU A 71 -9.65 -13.42 -4.25
N ALA A 72 -9.77 -12.21 -4.80
CA ALA A 72 -9.00 -11.82 -5.98
C ALA A 72 -7.50 -11.65 -5.67
N ALA A 73 -7.14 -11.12 -4.50
CA ALA A 73 -5.75 -10.92 -4.10
C ALA A 73 -4.99 -12.24 -3.95
N VAL A 74 -5.63 -13.26 -3.37
CA VAL A 74 -5.09 -14.64 -3.30
C VAL A 74 -4.86 -15.23 -4.70
N ASN A 75 -5.62 -14.78 -5.69
CA ASN A 75 -5.46 -15.14 -7.10
C ASN A 75 -4.52 -14.22 -7.89
N GLY A 76 -3.74 -13.37 -7.22
CA GLY A 76 -2.69 -12.55 -7.83
C GLY A 76 -3.14 -11.19 -8.36
N PHE A 77 -4.38 -10.76 -8.11
CA PHE A 77 -4.81 -9.39 -8.41
C PHE A 77 -4.33 -8.41 -7.34
N ASN A 78 -4.08 -7.15 -7.72
CA ASN A 78 -3.93 -6.09 -6.71
C ASN A 78 -5.29 -5.75 -6.12
N GLY A 79 -5.37 -5.66 -4.80
CA GLY A 79 -6.56 -5.25 -4.06
C GLY A 79 -6.32 -3.97 -3.27
N THR A 80 -7.31 -3.08 -3.20
CA THR A 80 -7.26 -1.90 -2.34
C THR A 80 -8.63 -1.59 -1.75
N ALA A 81 -8.70 -1.44 -0.43
CA ALA A 81 -9.88 -0.94 0.26
C ALA A 81 -9.47 0.20 1.20
N PHE A 82 -10.20 1.31 1.20
CA PHE A 82 -9.93 2.41 2.11
C PHE A 82 -11.20 3.13 2.56
N ALA A 83 -11.15 3.71 3.76
CA ALA A 83 -12.21 4.53 4.32
C ALA A 83 -11.96 6.03 4.05
N TYR A 84 -13.00 6.76 3.68
CA TYR A 84 -12.95 8.21 3.41
C TYR A 84 -14.09 8.93 4.14
N GLY A 85 -13.81 10.08 4.74
CA GLY A 85 -14.81 10.88 5.44
C GLY A 85 -14.18 11.85 6.44
N GLN A 86 -14.99 12.71 7.04
CA GLN A 86 -14.55 13.66 8.06
C GLN A 86 -13.97 12.99 9.31
N THR A 87 -13.28 13.75 10.16
CA THR A 87 -12.89 13.29 11.49
C THR A 87 -14.11 12.83 12.29
N SER A 88 -13.94 11.77 13.07
CA SER A 88 -15.00 11.15 13.87
C SER A 88 -16.18 10.54 13.09
N SER A 89 -16.13 10.47 11.75
CA SER A 89 -17.19 9.79 10.99
C SER A 89 -17.11 8.25 10.98
N GLY A 90 -16.15 7.64 11.68
CA GLY A 90 -16.04 6.18 11.79
C GLY A 90 -15.03 5.51 10.85
N LYS A 91 -14.07 6.25 10.27
CA LYS A 91 -12.99 5.67 9.44
C LYS A 91 -12.17 4.61 10.18
N THR A 92 -11.60 4.98 11.32
CA THR A 92 -10.77 4.09 12.15
C THR A 92 -11.58 2.93 12.69
N TYR A 93 -12.80 3.17 13.15
CA TYR A 93 -13.72 2.10 13.57
C TYR A 93 -14.02 1.11 12.44
N THR A 94 -14.16 1.60 11.20
CA THR A 94 -14.41 0.73 10.04
C THR A 94 -13.18 -0.11 9.68
N MET A 95 -11.99 0.50 9.67
CA MET A 95 -10.77 -0.19 9.23
C MET A 95 -10.13 -1.05 10.32
N ASN A 96 -9.98 -0.51 11.53
CA ASN A 96 -9.31 -1.17 12.66
C ASN A 96 -10.31 -1.86 13.60
N GLY A 97 -11.52 -1.33 13.74
CA GLY A 97 -12.55 -1.91 14.61
C GLY A 97 -12.42 -1.54 16.07
N SER A 98 -13.14 -2.31 16.89
CA SER A 98 -13.05 -2.35 18.35
C SER A 98 -12.89 -3.80 18.81
N GLU A 99 -12.71 -4.03 20.11
CA GLU A 99 -12.62 -5.39 20.68
C GLU A 99 -13.88 -6.22 20.36
N ASP A 100 -15.07 -5.60 20.42
CA ASP A 100 -16.35 -6.27 20.15
C ASP A 100 -16.74 -6.37 18.66
N ASP A 101 -16.19 -5.51 17.79
CA ASP A 101 -16.50 -5.48 16.36
C ASP A 101 -15.22 -5.30 15.54
N PRO A 102 -14.54 -6.40 15.16
CA PRO A 102 -13.25 -6.35 14.48
C PRO A 102 -13.34 -5.59 13.16
N GLY A 103 -12.32 -4.79 12.86
CA GLY A 103 -12.30 -3.96 11.66
C GLY A 103 -12.07 -4.76 10.39
N ILE A 104 -12.24 -4.08 9.26
CA ILE A 104 -12.02 -4.66 7.92
C ILE A 104 -10.60 -5.21 7.76
N ILE A 105 -9.58 -4.57 8.35
CA ILE A 105 -8.19 -5.05 8.25
C ILE A 105 -8.07 -6.41 8.95
N GLN A 106 -8.57 -6.55 10.17
CA GLN A 106 -8.48 -7.81 10.92
C GLN A 106 -9.26 -8.93 10.25
N LEU A 107 -10.47 -8.64 9.76
CA LEU A 107 -11.28 -9.61 9.02
C LEU A 107 -10.60 -10.06 7.72
N ALA A 108 -10.03 -9.11 6.96
CA ALA A 108 -9.28 -9.40 5.74
C ALA A 108 -8.05 -10.28 6.01
N VAL A 109 -7.29 -9.98 7.06
CA VAL A 109 -6.12 -10.78 7.47
C VAL A 109 -6.54 -12.21 7.78
N ASN A 110 -7.58 -12.39 8.59
CA ASN A 110 -8.08 -13.73 8.96
C ASN A 110 -8.54 -14.52 7.72
N ASP A 111 -9.27 -13.87 6.81
CA ASP A 111 -9.73 -14.50 5.57
C ASP A 111 -8.58 -14.85 4.62
N VAL A 112 -7.53 -14.03 4.54
CA VAL A 112 -6.33 -14.36 3.76
C VAL A 112 -5.70 -15.65 4.29
N PHE A 113 -5.44 -15.73 5.59
CA PHE A 113 -4.82 -16.91 6.20
C PHE A 113 -5.71 -18.15 6.07
N SER A 114 -7.03 -17.99 6.21
CA SER A 114 -7.97 -19.09 5.98
C SER A 114 -7.97 -19.56 4.52
N SER A 115 -7.95 -18.62 3.57
CA SER A 115 -7.98 -18.92 2.13
C SER A 115 -6.72 -19.64 1.65
N ILE A 116 -5.54 -19.26 2.16
CA ILE A 116 -4.29 -19.92 1.77
C ILE A 116 -4.16 -21.32 2.40
N GLU A 117 -4.70 -21.54 3.60
CA GLU A 117 -4.71 -22.87 4.25
C GLU A 117 -5.57 -23.88 3.46
N GLU A 118 -6.63 -23.40 2.80
CA GLU A 118 -7.46 -24.21 1.91
C GLU A 118 -6.74 -24.60 0.59
N ILE A 119 -5.79 -23.77 0.12
CA ILE A 119 -5.08 -23.97 -1.15
C ILE A 119 -3.82 -24.81 -0.93
N LYS A 120 -3.94 -26.13 -1.05
CA LYS A 120 -2.83 -27.08 -0.84
C LYS A 120 -1.78 -27.14 -1.94
N GLU A 121 -2.08 -26.60 -3.13
CA GLU A 121 -1.23 -26.70 -4.32
C GLU A 121 -0.20 -25.56 -4.44
N ARG A 122 -0.32 -24.52 -3.61
CA ARG A 122 0.51 -23.31 -3.66
C ARG A 122 1.14 -23.05 -2.30
N GLU A 123 2.35 -22.50 -2.33
CA GLU A 123 3.03 -22.03 -1.12
C GLU A 123 3.02 -20.51 -1.13
N PHE A 124 2.75 -19.88 0.01
CA PHE A 124 2.62 -18.42 0.10
C PHE A 124 3.67 -17.84 1.04
N LEU A 125 4.38 -16.80 0.59
CA LEU A 125 5.13 -15.88 1.43
C LEU A 125 4.32 -14.61 1.61
N ILE A 126 4.01 -14.31 2.87
CA ILE A 126 3.26 -13.12 3.22
C ILE A 126 4.22 -12.12 3.85
N ARG A 127 4.24 -10.91 3.30
CA ARG A 127 4.95 -9.77 3.88
C ARG A 127 3.99 -8.65 4.19
N VAL A 128 4.11 -8.04 5.37
CA VAL A 128 3.29 -6.90 5.76
C VAL A 128 4.15 -5.68 6.01
N SER A 129 3.62 -4.51 5.66
CA SER A 129 4.20 -3.22 6.03
C SER A 129 3.11 -2.28 6.50
N TYR A 130 3.47 -1.39 7.43
CA TYR A 130 2.54 -0.42 7.98
C TYR A 130 3.18 0.96 8.03
N MET A 131 2.56 1.95 7.37
CA MET A 131 3.12 3.30 7.26
C MET A 131 2.09 4.38 7.58
N GLU A 132 2.59 5.50 8.06
CA GLU A 132 1.85 6.73 8.27
C GLU A 132 2.32 7.80 7.27
N ILE A 133 1.36 8.49 6.65
CA ILE A 133 1.62 9.73 5.91
C ILE A 133 1.11 10.89 6.74
N TYR A 134 2.02 11.67 7.32
CA TYR A 134 1.70 12.86 8.09
C TYR A 134 2.47 14.04 7.51
N ASN A 135 1.77 15.13 7.22
CA ASN A 135 2.36 16.35 6.66
C ASN A 135 3.21 16.11 5.39
N GLU A 136 2.76 15.21 4.51
CA GLU A 136 3.47 14.76 3.30
C GLU A 136 4.81 14.04 3.55
N GLU A 137 5.08 13.66 4.80
CA GLU A 137 6.20 12.80 5.18
C GLU A 137 5.69 11.38 5.43
N ILE A 138 6.41 10.38 4.92
CA ILE A 138 6.10 8.96 5.11
C ILE A 138 6.95 8.44 6.26
N ASN A 139 6.32 7.92 7.30
CA ASN A 139 6.97 7.31 8.44
C ASN A 139 6.58 5.83 8.52
N ASP A 140 7.54 4.98 8.86
CA ASP A 140 7.31 3.56 9.09
C ASP A 140 6.75 3.37 10.50
N LEU A 141 5.61 2.67 10.61
CA LEU A 141 4.99 2.38 11.91
C LEU A 141 5.56 1.11 12.55
N LEU A 142 6.28 0.28 11.80
CA LEU A 142 6.94 -0.94 12.31
C LEU A 142 8.42 -0.71 12.67
N ALA A 143 9.01 0.40 12.22
CA ALA A 143 10.38 0.83 12.55
C ALA A 143 10.42 2.33 12.83
N VAL A 144 10.42 2.72 14.11
CA VAL A 144 10.31 4.12 14.55
C VAL A 144 11.50 4.98 14.09
N GLU A 145 12.64 4.34 13.83
CA GLU A 145 13.85 4.91 13.25
C GLU A 145 13.68 5.35 11.78
N ASN A 146 12.76 4.72 11.04
CA ASN A 146 12.54 4.94 9.62
C ASN A 146 11.53 6.06 9.39
N GLN A 147 12.05 7.28 9.22
CA GLN A 147 11.23 8.48 9.02
C GLN A 147 11.55 9.18 7.71
N LYS A 148 10.56 9.90 7.16
CA LYS A 148 10.66 10.69 5.93
C LYS A 148 11.07 9.85 4.71
N LEU A 149 10.50 8.65 4.60
CA LEU A 149 10.74 7.72 3.51
C LEU A 149 10.31 8.30 2.16
N GLN A 150 11.00 7.88 1.09
CA GLN A 150 10.78 8.38 -0.27
C GLN A 150 10.04 7.38 -1.13
N ILE A 151 9.23 7.90 -2.06
CA ILE A 151 8.54 7.09 -3.07
C ILE A 151 9.44 6.98 -4.29
N HIS A 152 9.69 5.75 -4.71
CA HIS A 152 10.39 5.40 -5.94
C HIS A 152 9.44 4.65 -6.88
N GLU A 153 9.82 4.62 -8.16
CA GLU A 153 9.07 3.95 -9.22
C GLU A 153 10.05 3.10 -10.02
N SER A 154 9.74 1.82 -10.18
CA SER A 154 10.54 0.89 -10.98
C SER A 154 9.65 0.11 -11.94
N LEU A 155 10.22 -0.34 -13.06
CA LEU A 155 9.49 -1.11 -14.08
C LEU A 155 9.01 -2.48 -13.57
N ASP A 156 9.79 -3.08 -12.66
CA ASP A 156 9.53 -4.41 -12.07
C ASP A 156 8.59 -4.35 -10.86
N ARG A 157 8.78 -3.38 -9.95
CA ARG A 157 8.04 -3.26 -8.67
C ARG A 157 6.90 -2.24 -8.70
N GLY A 158 6.79 -1.44 -9.77
CA GLY A 158 5.90 -0.30 -9.81
C GLY A 158 6.28 0.76 -8.77
N ILE A 159 5.27 1.39 -8.16
CA ILE A 159 5.45 2.44 -7.14
C ILE A 159 5.70 1.78 -5.78
N PHE A 160 6.82 2.10 -5.15
CA PHE A 160 7.18 1.58 -3.83
C PHE A 160 7.81 2.65 -2.93
N VAL A 161 7.81 2.41 -1.62
CA VAL A 161 8.44 3.28 -0.63
C VAL A 161 9.80 2.69 -0.28
N ALA A 162 10.88 3.41 -0.59
CA ALA A 162 12.23 2.97 -0.29
C ALA A 162 12.49 3.06 1.22
N GLY A 163 13.10 2.03 1.79
CA GLY A 163 13.39 1.93 3.23
C GLY A 163 12.20 1.54 4.11
N LEU A 164 11.02 1.27 3.54
CA LEU A 164 9.87 0.77 4.29
C LEU A 164 10.11 -0.69 4.71
N ARG A 165 10.00 -0.97 6.01
CA ARG A 165 10.17 -2.30 6.58
C ARG A 165 9.02 -3.22 6.14
N GLU A 166 9.39 -4.41 5.67
CA GLU A 166 8.44 -5.49 5.35
C GLU A 166 8.72 -6.68 6.28
N GLU A 167 7.76 -6.98 7.15
CA GLU A 167 7.83 -8.11 8.08
C GLU A 167 7.23 -9.37 7.45
N ILE A 168 7.94 -10.48 7.54
CA ILE A 168 7.42 -11.79 7.11
C ILE A 168 6.52 -12.34 8.21
N VAL A 169 5.29 -12.74 7.85
CA VAL A 169 4.30 -13.22 8.81
C VAL A 169 3.76 -14.59 8.41
N ASN A 170 3.53 -15.43 9.41
CA ASN A 170 3.08 -16.81 9.25
C ASN A 170 1.72 -17.09 9.91
N SER A 171 1.12 -16.10 10.57
CA SER A 171 -0.20 -16.24 11.20
C SER A 171 -0.90 -14.89 11.32
N ALA A 172 -2.23 -14.93 11.41
CA ALA A 172 -3.05 -13.75 11.66
C ALA A 172 -2.68 -13.05 12.98
N ASP A 173 -2.37 -13.82 14.03
CA ASP A 173 -1.98 -13.28 15.34
C ASP A 173 -0.70 -12.43 15.29
N GLN A 174 0.27 -12.81 14.46
CA GLN A 174 1.48 -12.00 14.25
C GLN A 174 1.14 -10.66 13.61
N VAL A 175 0.22 -10.66 12.64
CA VAL A 175 -0.24 -9.42 12.00
C VAL A 175 -0.99 -8.54 13.00
N SER A 176 -1.88 -9.10 13.80
CA SER A 176 -2.59 -8.36 14.86
C SER A 176 -1.62 -7.69 15.84
N LYS A 177 -0.56 -8.39 16.25
CA LYS A 177 0.50 -7.80 17.10
C LYS A 177 1.22 -6.64 16.42
N LEU A 178 1.53 -6.76 15.13
CA LEU A 178 2.17 -5.68 14.35
C LEU A 178 1.24 -4.48 14.17
N LEU A 179 -0.07 -4.70 14.00
CA LEU A 179 -1.07 -3.62 13.95
C LEU A 179 -1.13 -2.87 15.28
N THR A 180 -1.21 -3.60 16.41
CA THR A 180 -1.19 -2.99 17.75
C THR A 180 0.10 -2.22 18.00
N LEU A 181 1.25 -2.78 17.62
CA LEU A 181 2.55 -2.11 17.72
C LEU A 181 2.58 -0.81 16.89
N GLY A 182 2.10 -0.87 15.64
CA GLY A 182 2.08 0.30 14.76
C GLY A 182 1.14 1.40 15.25
N GLU A 183 -0.01 1.05 15.82
CA GLU A 183 -0.91 2.02 16.46
C GLU A 183 -0.28 2.64 17.71
N ALA A 184 0.40 1.85 18.54
CA ALA A 184 1.14 2.38 19.68
C ALA A 184 2.19 3.41 19.22
N ASN A 185 2.99 3.07 18.19
CA ASN A 185 3.99 3.96 17.62
C ASN A 185 3.38 5.24 17.01
N ARG A 186 2.17 5.15 16.45
CA ARG A 186 1.42 6.32 15.97
C ARG A 186 1.03 7.25 17.12
N HIS A 187 0.58 6.69 18.26
CA HIS A 187 0.20 7.44 19.46
C HIS A 187 1.39 8.07 20.19
N PHE A 188 2.56 7.42 20.27
CA PHE A 188 3.74 8.01 20.92
C PHE A 188 4.28 9.26 20.20
N GLY A 189 3.89 9.50 18.95
CA GLY A 189 4.15 10.75 18.22
C GLY A 189 3.25 11.93 18.63
N GLU A 190 2.35 11.75 19.60
CA GLU A 190 1.38 12.75 20.09
C GLU A 190 1.90 13.46 21.37
N THR A 191 2.84 14.40 21.24
CA THR A 191 3.13 15.32 22.34
C THR A 191 2.03 16.38 22.47
N ASN A 192 1.21 16.21 23.52
CA ASN A 192 0.33 17.11 24.28
C ASN A 192 -0.38 18.35 23.67
N MET A 193 -0.47 18.53 22.34
CA MET A 193 -1.27 19.65 21.80
C MET A 193 -1.83 19.48 20.38
N ASN A 194 -1.87 18.28 19.79
CA ASN A 194 -2.51 18.06 18.49
C ASN A 194 -3.12 16.66 18.36
N VAL A 195 -4.40 16.59 17.97
CA VAL A 195 -5.10 15.38 17.53
C VAL A 195 -4.50 14.92 16.19
N ARG A 196 -3.33 14.27 16.24
CA ARG A 196 -2.55 13.83 15.06
C ARG A 196 -3.30 12.77 14.27
N SER A 197 -4.02 11.89 14.96
CA SER A 197 -4.78 10.78 14.35
C SER A 197 -5.79 11.20 13.28
N SER A 198 -6.29 12.44 13.33
CA SER A 198 -7.22 13.00 12.34
C SER A 198 -6.55 13.59 11.10
N ARG A 199 -5.25 13.88 11.19
CA ARG A 199 -4.46 14.60 10.19
C ARG A 199 -3.39 13.74 9.52
N SER A 200 -3.22 12.49 9.97
CA SER A 200 -2.37 11.50 9.33
C SER A 200 -3.20 10.41 8.64
N HIS A 201 -2.63 9.84 7.58
CA HIS A 201 -3.20 8.69 6.87
C HIS A 201 -2.41 7.45 7.22
N THR A 202 -3.07 6.36 7.58
CA THR A 202 -2.42 5.07 7.80
C THR A 202 -2.66 4.15 6.60
N ILE A 203 -1.60 3.46 6.16
CA ILE A 203 -1.66 2.51 5.04
C ILE A 203 -1.03 1.20 5.49
N PHE A 204 -1.87 0.19 5.67
CA PHE A 204 -1.45 -1.19 5.87
C PHE A 204 -1.39 -1.90 4.51
N ARG A 205 -0.26 -2.53 4.21
CA ARG A 205 -0.05 -3.28 2.97
C ARG A 205 0.33 -4.72 3.30
N MET A 206 -0.35 -5.66 2.64
CA MET A 206 -0.02 -7.07 2.66
C MET A 206 0.35 -7.52 1.26
N ASN A 207 1.53 -8.09 1.10
CA ASN A 207 2.03 -8.66 -0.14
C ASN A 207 1.96 -10.18 -0.05
N LEU A 208 1.20 -10.79 -0.96
CA LEU A 208 1.06 -12.24 -1.09
C LEU A 208 1.92 -12.68 -2.28
N VAL A 209 2.94 -13.49 -2.02
CA VAL A 209 3.83 -14.01 -3.04
C VAL A 209 3.70 -15.53 -3.11
N ASP A 210 3.28 -16.06 -4.24
CA ASP A 210 3.33 -17.49 -4.51
C ASP A 210 4.80 -17.92 -4.66
N LEU A 211 5.24 -18.84 -3.80
CA LEU A 211 6.60 -19.36 -3.73
C LEU A 211 6.86 -20.53 -4.68
N ALA A 212 5.95 -20.85 -5.59
CA ALA A 212 6.20 -21.82 -6.65
C ALA A 212 7.39 -21.39 -7.56
N GLY A 213 8.62 -21.63 -7.10
CA GLY A 213 9.89 -21.38 -7.83
C GLY A 213 10.82 -20.29 -7.27
N SER A 214 10.80 -19.97 -5.96
CA SER A 214 11.49 -18.77 -5.44
C SER A 214 12.79 -19.03 -4.67
N GLU A 215 13.89 -19.25 -5.37
CA GLU A 215 15.24 -19.38 -4.79
C GLU A 215 16.01 -18.05 -4.64
N ARG A 216 15.34 -16.88 -4.71
CA ARG A 216 16.04 -15.57 -4.76
C ARG A 216 15.49 -14.39 -3.94
N ILE A 217 14.67 -14.59 -2.92
CA ILE A 217 14.03 -13.44 -2.20
C ILE A 217 14.87 -12.95 -1.00
N ALA A 218 16.20 -13.10 -1.03
CA ALA A 218 17.09 -12.60 0.03
C ALA A 218 18.05 -11.56 -0.54
N LYS A 219 17.70 -10.27 -0.41
CA LYS A 219 18.58 -9.08 -0.26
C LYS A 219 17.98 -7.86 -0.96
N THR A 220 17.37 -6.96 -0.19
CA THR A 220 17.48 -5.52 -0.45
C THR A 220 17.27 -4.77 0.87
N GLY A 221 18.34 -4.22 1.44
CA GLY A 221 18.30 -3.24 2.52
C GLY A 221 19.11 -2.01 2.10
N ALA A 222 18.68 -0.82 2.53
CA ALA A 222 19.53 0.38 2.64
C ALA A 222 18.77 1.53 3.34
N ASP A 223 19.48 2.14 4.29
CA ASP A 223 19.16 3.27 5.16
C ASP A 223 19.31 4.65 4.48
N GLY A 224 18.77 5.73 5.09
CA GLY A 224 19.35 7.08 4.95
C GLY A 224 18.47 8.36 5.09
N VAL A 225 18.25 8.81 6.33
CA VAL A 225 18.31 10.20 6.91
C VAL A 225 17.42 11.39 6.41
N ARG A 226 16.78 12.03 7.41
CA ARG A 226 16.01 13.31 7.54
C ARG A 226 16.65 14.56 6.86
N LEU A 227 15.97 15.68 6.53
CA LEU A 227 15.11 16.58 7.33
C LEU A 227 14.58 17.78 6.46
N LYS A 228 13.30 18.18 6.58
CA LYS A 228 12.78 19.57 6.83
C LYS A 228 11.26 19.60 6.60
N GLU A 229 10.50 20.09 7.58
CA GLU A 229 9.03 19.97 7.61
C GLU A 229 8.34 21.35 7.65
N GLY A 230 7.24 21.51 6.89
CA GLY A 230 6.35 22.69 6.92
C GLY A 230 5.14 22.64 5.95
N LYS A 231 3.95 23.07 6.45
CA LYS A 231 2.67 23.50 5.82
C LYS A 231 1.92 22.57 4.82
N HIS A 232 1.62 21.30 5.14
CA HIS A 232 0.84 20.42 4.25
C HIS A 232 -0.32 19.62 4.87
N ILE A 233 -0.91 20.07 5.99
CA ILE A 233 -1.94 19.32 6.74
C ILE A 233 -3.13 18.82 5.89
N ASN A 234 -3.46 19.46 4.75
CA ASN A 234 -4.58 19.06 3.88
C ASN A 234 -4.20 18.75 2.40
N LYS A 235 -2.91 18.71 2.06
CA LYS A 235 -2.48 18.55 0.67
C LYS A 235 -2.90 17.20 0.08
N SER A 236 -2.71 16.13 0.86
CA SER A 236 -3.06 14.75 0.50
C SER A 236 -4.53 14.58 0.16
N LEU A 237 -5.44 15.10 1.00
CA LEU A 237 -6.88 15.02 0.82
C LEU A 237 -7.38 15.86 -0.37
N MET A 238 -6.86 17.09 -0.54
CA MET A 238 -7.21 17.93 -1.69
C MET A 238 -6.74 17.33 -3.02
N ALA A 239 -5.51 16.80 -3.05
CA ALA A 239 -4.98 16.10 -4.23
C ALA A 239 -5.82 14.86 -4.58
N LEU A 240 -6.24 14.08 -3.56
CA LEU A 240 -7.13 12.94 -3.77
C LEU A 240 -8.46 13.37 -4.39
N GLY A 241 -9.08 14.44 -3.88
CA GLY A 241 -10.29 15.01 -4.47
C GLY A 241 -10.10 15.42 -5.94
N ASN A 242 -8.97 16.04 -6.28
CA ASN A 242 -8.65 16.45 -7.66
C ASN A 242 -8.46 15.26 -8.60
N VAL A 243 -7.77 14.20 -8.15
CA VAL A 243 -7.59 12.96 -8.91
C VAL A 243 -8.94 12.29 -9.17
N ILE A 244 -9.79 12.16 -8.15
CA ILE A 244 -11.12 11.56 -8.26
C ILE A 244 -12.01 12.37 -9.22
N ASN A 245 -12.01 13.70 -9.12
CA ASN A 245 -12.79 14.57 -10.01
C ASN A 245 -12.39 14.35 -11.47
N LYS A 246 -11.09 14.42 -11.78
CA LYS A 246 -10.55 14.21 -13.14
C LYS A 246 -10.81 12.81 -13.69
N LEU A 247 -10.71 11.78 -12.85
CA LEU A 247 -11.02 10.40 -13.25
C LEU A 247 -12.51 10.17 -13.49
N SER A 248 -13.38 10.93 -12.83
CA SER A 248 -14.83 10.81 -12.93
C SER A 248 -15.46 11.52 -14.13
N ASP A 249 -14.72 12.42 -14.78
CA ASP A 249 -15.18 13.17 -15.95
C ASP A 249 -14.96 12.36 -17.22
N SER A 250 -16.06 12.00 -17.90
CA SER A 250 -16.05 11.18 -19.13
C SER A 250 -15.80 12.01 -20.41
N GLY A 251 -15.18 13.19 -20.30
CA GLY A 251 -14.94 14.11 -21.41
C GLY A 251 -13.85 13.64 -22.38
N LYS A 252 -13.94 14.05 -23.66
CA LYS A 252 -13.07 13.66 -24.79
C LYS A 252 -11.58 14.04 -24.67
N GLN A 253 -11.16 14.68 -23.59
CA GLN A 253 -9.76 14.99 -23.30
C GLN A 253 -9.44 14.54 -21.87
N ARG A 254 -9.07 13.26 -21.71
CA ARG A 254 -8.43 12.79 -20.47
C ARG A 254 -7.03 13.43 -20.39
N GLY A 255 -6.99 14.67 -19.93
CA GLY A 255 -5.73 15.37 -19.67
C GLY A 255 -4.92 14.70 -18.55
N HIS A 256 -3.74 15.24 -18.25
CA HIS A 256 -2.87 14.73 -17.19
C HIS A 256 -3.58 14.62 -15.83
N ILE A 257 -3.51 13.43 -15.22
CA ILE A 257 -4.03 13.14 -13.89
C ILE A 257 -2.92 13.40 -12.86
N PRO A 258 -3.14 14.29 -11.87
CA PRO A 258 -2.08 14.82 -11.03
C PRO A 258 -1.76 13.93 -9.80
N TYR A 259 -1.44 12.64 -10.01
CA TYR A 259 -1.05 11.73 -8.91
C TYR A 259 0.24 12.16 -8.19
N ARG A 260 1.00 13.10 -8.77
CA ARG A 260 2.26 13.59 -8.21
C ARG A 260 2.07 14.72 -7.19
N ASP A 261 0.86 15.25 -7.06
CA ASP A 261 0.59 16.41 -6.19
C ASP A 261 0.70 16.05 -4.70
N SER A 262 0.49 14.78 -4.34
CA SER A 262 0.69 14.29 -2.97
C SER A 262 1.30 12.89 -2.92
N LYS A 263 1.96 12.58 -1.80
CA LYS A 263 2.51 11.24 -1.55
C LYS A 263 1.39 10.18 -1.49
N LEU A 264 0.25 10.53 -0.90
CA LEU A 264 -0.92 9.65 -0.81
C LEU A 264 -1.46 9.29 -2.21
N THR A 265 -1.67 10.28 -3.08
CA THR A 265 -2.19 10.02 -4.43
C THR A 265 -1.19 9.28 -5.31
N ARG A 266 0.11 9.46 -5.07
CA ARG A 266 1.16 8.69 -5.74
C ARG A 266 1.11 7.22 -5.32
N ILE A 267 0.95 6.93 -4.02
CA ILE A 267 0.82 5.55 -3.51
C ILE A 267 -0.48 4.89 -4.00
N LEU A 268 -1.59 5.64 -4.04
CA LEU A 268 -2.90 5.13 -4.48
C LEU A 268 -3.10 5.14 -6.00
N GLN A 269 -2.09 5.51 -6.78
CA GLN A 269 -2.18 5.56 -8.25
C GLN A 269 -2.64 4.22 -8.86
N PRO A 270 -2.16 3.04 -8.42
CA PRO A 270 -2.68 1.76 -8.92
C PRO A 270 -4.17 1.53 -8.57
N ALA A 271 -4.62 2.05 -7.43
CA ALA A 271 -5.98 1.87 -6.93
C ALA A 271 -7.02 2.78 -7.62
N LEU A 272 -6.60 3.89 -8.19
CA LEU A 272 -7.49 4.90 -8.76
C LEU A 272 -7.23 5.05 -10.26
N GLY A 273 -7.97 4.33 -11.10
CA GLY A 273 -7.77 4.32 -12.55
C GLY A 273 -6.63 3.42 -13.04
N GLY A 274 -6.06 2.59 -12.17
CA GLY A 274 -4.91 1.73 -12.45
C GLY A 274 -5.22 0.23 -12.39
N ASN A 275 -4.17 -0.56 -12.13
CA ASN A 275 -4.23 -2.01 -11.97
C ASN A 275 -4.49 -2.40 -10.50
N ALA A 276 -5.75 -2.29 -10.07
CA ALA A 276 -6.23 -2.89 -8.82
C ALA A 276 -7.76 -3.00 -8.80
N LYS A 277 -8.27 -3.98 -8.06
CA LYS A 277 -9.66 -4.00 -7.61
C LYS A 277 -9.81 -3.10 -6.40
N THR A 278 -10.67 -2.09 -6.50
CA THR A 278 -10.75 -1.02 -5.49
C THR A 278 -12.14 -0.90 -4.90
N SER A 279 -12.21 -0.81 -3.57
CA SER A 279 -13.40 -0.49 -2.79
C SER A 279 -13.19 0.76 -1.93
N ILE A 280 -14.14 1.68 -1.95
CA ILE A 280 -14.12 2.92 -1.17
C ILE A 280 -15.31 2.92 -0.21
N ILE A 281 -15.00 3.13 1.07
CA ILE A 281 -15.99 3.14 2.15
C ILE A 281 -16.11 4.57 2.66
N CYS A 282 -17.15 5.26 2.23
CA CYS A 282 -17.39 6.64 2.61
C CYS A 282 -18.14 6.69 3.95
N THR A 283 -17.43 7.01 5.03
CA THR A 283 -17.99 7.05 6.39
C THR A 283 -18.54 8.44 6.70
N VAL A 284 -19.79 8.51 7.15
CA VAL A 284 -20.53 9.76 7.38
C VAL A 284 -21.14 9.81 8.78
N ALA A 285 -21.37 11.03 9.26
CA ALA A 285 -21.91 11.32 10.59
C ALA A 285 -23.34 11.85 10.42
N PRO A 286 -24.36 11.23 11.04
CA PRO A 286 -25.77 11.59 10.82
C PRO A 286 -26.20 12.93 11.43
N GLU A 287 -25.37 13.54 12.27
CA GLU A 287 -25.71 14.69 13.09
C GLU A 287 -25.84 15.99 12.28
N GLU A 288 -26.69 16.91 12.76
CA GLU A 288 -26.97 18.20 12.10
C GLU A 288 -25.70 19.03 11.92
N ILE A 289 -24.85 19.07 12.95
CA ILE A 289 -23.55 19.77 12.96
C ILE A 289 -22.60 19.30 11.85
N HIS A 290 -22.86 18.13 11.26
CA HIS A 290 -22.03 17.48 10.24
C HIS A 290 -22.69 17.40 8.87
N ILE A 291 -23.82 18.08 8.65
CA ILE A 291 -24.55 18.05 7.37
C ILE A 291 -23.66 18.45 6.19
N GLU A 292 -22.91 19.53 6.31
CA GLU A 292 -22.08 20.06 5.22
C GLU A 292 -20.92 19.13 4.85
N GLU A 293 -20.24 18.58 5.86
CA GLU A 293 -19.16 17.61 5.69
C GLU A 293 -19.66 16.25 5.16
N THR A 294 -20.83 15.81 5.64
CA THR A 294 -21.51 14.63 5.12
C THR A 294 -21.90 14.85 3.66
N ARG A 295 -22.47 16.01 3.32
CA ARG A 295 -22.80 16.36 1.93
C ARG A 295 -21.55 16.35 1.04
N GLY A 296 -20.43 16.91 1.51
CA GLY A 296 -19.15 16.85 0.80
C GLY A 296 -18.67 15.41 0.56
N THR A 297 -18.77 14.56 1.58
CA THR A 297 -18.43 13.12 1.49
C THR A 297 -19.32 12.37 0.50
N LEU A 298 -20.62 12.63 0.49
CA LEU A 298 -21.57 12.02 -0.45
C LEU A 298 -21.33 12.48 -1.89
N GLN A 299 -20.99 13.76 -2.10
CA GLN A 299 -20.57 14.26 -3.41
C GLN A 299 -19.29 13.58 -3.90
N PHE A 300 -18.29 13.42 -3.02
CA PHE A 300 -17.08 12.67 -3.32
C PHE A 300 -17.42 11.23 -3.75
N ALA A 301 -18.24 10.53 -2.96
CA ALA A 301 -18.65 9.15 -3.25
C ALA A 301 -19.34 9.03 -4.61
N SER A 302 -20.23 9.97 -4.95
CA SER A 302 -20.95 10.00 -6.22
C SER A 302 -20.01 10.17 -7.42
N ARG A 303 -18.92 10.93 -7.26
CA ARG A 303 -17.87 11.08 -8.29
C ARG A 303 -17.00 9.84 -8.38
N ALA A 304 -16.55 9.32 -7.24
CA ALA A 304 -15.69 8.15 -7.18
C ALA A 304 -16.33 6.93 -7.85
N LYS A 305 -17.64 6.70 -7.66
CA LYS A 305 -18.40 5.60 -8.29
C LYS A 305 -18.29 5.54 -9.83
N ARG A 306 -17.94 6.64 -10.50
CA ARG A 306 -17.78 6.69 -11.96
C ARG A 306 -16.40 6.24 -12.45
N ILE A 307 -15.44 6.04 -11.55
CA ILE A 307 -14.08 5.65 -11.89
C ILE A 307 -14.05 4.18 -12.29
N THR A 308 -13.25 3.88 -13.31
CA THR A 308 -13.03 2.53 -13.81
C THR A 308 -11.56 2.15 -13.74
N ASN A 309 -11.28 0.96 -13.24
CA ASN A 309 -9.95 0.37 -13.15
C ASN A 309 -9.74 -0.73 -14.20
N CYS A 310 -8.47 -1.05 -14.45
CA CYS A 310 -8.03 -2.16 -15.31
C CYS A 310 -7.25 -3.18 -14.47
N ALA A 311 -7.96 -3.91 -13.60
CA ALA A 311 -7.34 -4.96 -12.79
C ALA A 311 -6.87 -6.15 -13.65
N GLN A 312 -5.64 -6.60 -13.40
CA GLN A 312 -4.97 -7.70 -14.08
C GLN A 312 -4.27 -8.58 -13.05
N VAL A 313 -4.08 -9.86 -13.38
CA VAL A 313 -3.30 -10.79 -12.56
C VAL A 313 -1.83 -10.42 -12.69
N ASN A 314 -1.15 -10.21 -11.56
CA ASN A 314 0.27 -9.90 -11.53
C ASN A 314 1.06 -11.22 -11.54
N GLU A 315 1.50 -11.64 -12.72
CA GLU A 315 2.42 -12.77 -12.86
C GLU A 315 3.86 -12.26 -13.01
N ILE A 316 4.72 -12.59 -12.05
CA ILE A 316 6.17 -12.39 -12.20
C ILE A 316 6.73 -13.65 -12.87
N LEU A 317 6.80 -13.63 -14.20
CA LEU A 317 7.45 -14.67 -15.01
C LEU A 317 8.97 -14.59 -14.81
N THR A 318 9.47 -15.17 -13.73
CA THR A 318 10.91 -15.49 -13.64
C THR A 318 11.24 -16.65 -14.57
N ASP A 319 12.47 -16.73 -15.09
CA ASP A 319 12.91 -17.87 -15.91
C ASP A 319 12.65 -19.21 -15.22
N ALA A 320 12.77 -19.26 -13.89
CA ALA A 320 12.46 -20.43 -13.06
C ALA A 320 10.96 -20.77 -13.02
N ALA A 321 10.08 -19.76 -12.87
CA ALA A 321 8.63 -19.95 -12.92
C ALA A 321 8.17 -20.38 -14.32
N LEU A 322 8.78 -19.82 -15.37
CA LEU A 322 8.54 -20.22 -16.76
C LEU A 322 8.96 -21.66 -17.02
N LEU A 323 10.16 -22.06 -16.55
CA LEU A 323 10.65 -23.43 -16.63
C LEU A 323 9.74 -24.43 -15.89
N LYS A 324 9.20 -24.06 -14.71
CA LYS A 324 8.26 -24.91 -13.97
C LYS A 324 6.92 -25.05 -14.70
N ARG A 325 6.37 -23.95 -15.23
CA ARG A 325 5.13 -23.97 -16.02
C ARG A 325 5.29 -24.85 -17.27
N GLN A 326 6.40 -24.68 -17.98
CA GLN A 326 6.74 -25.51 -19.13
C GLN A 326 6.90 -26.99 -18.75
N LYS A 327 7.53 -27.30 -17.60
CA LYS A 327 7.64 -28.68 -17.11
C LYS A 327 6.28 -29.31 -16.79
N LEU A 328 5.41 -28.59 -16.08
CA LEU A 328 4.05 -29.06 -15.75
C LEU A 328 3.20 -29.25 -17.02
N GLU A 329 3.32 -28.33 -17.97
CA GLU A 329 2.64 -28.44 -19.27
C GLU A 329 3.17 -29.63 -20.08
N ILE A 330 4.49 -29.87 -20.08
CA ILE A 330 5.08 -31.06 -20.69
C ILE A 330 4.57 -32.34 -20.02
N GLU A 331 4.47 -32.38 -18.69
CA GLU A 331 3.93 -33.55 -17.97
C GLU A 331 2.45 -33.77 -18.28
N GLU A 332 1.64 -32.71 -18.32
CA GLU A 332 0.23 -32.82 -18.65
C GLU A 332 0.02 -33.23 -20.12
N LEU A 333 0.79 -32.67 -21.06
CA LEU A 333 0.77 -33.07 -22.46
C LEU A 333 1.23 -34.51 -22.64
N ARG A 334 2.26 -34.95 -21.90
CA ARG A 334 2.70 -36.35 -21.88
C ARG A 334 1.61 -37.28 -21.35
N ARG A 335 0.89 -36.88 -20.30
CA ARG A 335 -0.25 -37.63 -19.76
C ARG A 335 -1.40 -37.71 -20.77
N LYS A 336 -1.71 -36.62 -21.47
CA LYS A 336 -2.73 -36.57 -22.53
C LYS A 336 -2.34 -37.43 -23.75
N LEU A 337 -1.06 -37.48 -24.09
CA LEU A 337 -0.50 -38.33 -25.15
C LEU A 337 -0.54 -39.82 -24.77
N GLN A 338 -0.22 -40.16 -23.52
CA GLN A 338 -0.37 -41.52 -22.99
C GLN A 338 -1.83 -42.00 -23.04
N GLY A 339 -2.79 -41.11 -22.79
CA GLY A 339 -4.22 -41.43 -22.87
C GLY A 339 -4.81 -41.57 -24.27
N SER A 340 -4.10 -41.15 -25.34
CA SER A 340 -4.71 -41.07 -26.68
C SER A 340 -4.02 -41.83 -27.82
N HIS A 341 -2.85 -42.45 -27.66
CA HIS A 341 -2.31 -43.28 -28.76
C HIS A 341 -1.19 -44.29 -28.44
N SER A 342 -0.86 -44.54 -27.17
CA SER A 342 0.34 -45.32 -26.84
C SER A 342 0.20 -46.83 -27.06
N GLU A 343 -0.92 -47.44 -26.65
CA GLU A 343 -1.03 -48.91 -26.64
C GLU A 343 -1.18 -49.52 -28.04
N VAL A 344 -1.89 -48.86 -28.95
CA VAL A 344 -2.08 -49.35 -30.32
C VAL A 344 -0.80 -49.17 -31.15
N LEU A 345 -0.08 -48.06 -30.96
CA LEU A 345 1.14 -47.79 -31.71
C LEU A 345 2.29 -48.67 -31.23
N GLU A 346 2.43 -48.91 -29.92
CA GLU A 346 3.42 -49.87 -29.40
C GLU A 346 3.14 -51.28 -29.89
N GLN A 347 1.88 -51.73 -29.93
CA GLN A 347 1.57 -53.06 -30.47
C GLN A 347 1.83 -53.17 -31.97
N VAL A 348 1.56 -52.12 -32.75
CA VAL A 348 1.86 -52.11 -34.19
C VAL A 348 3.37 -52.09 -34.45
N ILE A 349 4.13 -51.32 -33.67
CA ILE A 349 5.60 -51.26 -33.77
C ILE A 349 6.23 -52.59 -33.34
N LEU A 350 5.74 -53.22 -32.27
CA LEU A 350 6.22 -54.52 -31.80
C LEU A 350 5.89 -55.65 -32.80
N LYS A 351 4.72 -55.56 -33.44
CA LYS A 351 4.32 -56.52 -34.49
C LYS A 351 5.18 -56.37 -35.75
N GLN A 352 5.39 -55.14 -36.23
CA GLN A 352 6.29 -54.86 -37.36
C GLN A 352 7.75 -55.26 -37.07
N ARG A 353 8.23 -55.04 -35.85
CA ARG A 353 9.57 -55.46 -35.43
C ARG A 353 9.73 -56.98 -35.41
N ASN A 354 8.71 -57.72 -34.94
CA ASN A 354 8.73 -59.18 -34.91
C ASN A 354 8.57 -59.81 -36.31
N ASP A 355 7.86 -59.14 -37.21
CA ASP A 355 7.71 -59.59 -38.60
C ASP A 355 9.03 -59.38 -39.38
N MET A 356 9.74 -58.24 -39.19
CA MET A 356 11.07 -58.02 -39.77
C MET A 356 12.14 -59.00 -39.25
N LEU A 357 12.04 -59.42 -38.00
CA LEU A 357 12.97 -60.41 -37.41
C LEU A 357 12.76 -61.83 -37.95
N LYS A 358 11.60 -62.14 -38.52
CA LYS A 358 11.30 -63.43 -39.16
C LYS A 358 11.75 -63.50 -40.62
N GLU A 359 11.83 -62.36 -41.30
CA GLU A 359 12.24 -62.29 -42.72
C GLU A 359 13.76 -62.14 -42.92
N GLY A 360 14.52 -61.82 -41.86
CA GLY A 360 15.94 -61.42 -41.95
C GLY A 360 17.00 -62.53 -41.90
N ILE A 361 16.67 -63.83 -41.99
CA ILE A 361 17.70 -64.89 -41.96
C ILE A 361 17.66 -65.76 -43.23
N PRO A 362 18.43 -65.40 -44.27
CA PRO A 362 19.06 -66.38 -45.13
C PRO A 362 20.47 -66.69 -44.60
N ALA A 363 20.70 -67.98 -44.36
CA ALA A 363 21.99 -68.54 -43.96
C ALA A 363 23.05 -68.46 -45.08
N ARG A 364 24.33 -68.62 -44.66
CA ARG A 364 25.60 -68.79 -45.42
C ARG A 364 26.37 -67.47 -45.62
N GLN A 365 27.69 -67.40 -45.59
CA GLN A 365 28.83 -68.18 -45.08
C GLN A 365 30.06 -67.29 -45.37
N SER A 366 31.15 -67.49 -44.64
CA SER A 366 32.44 -66.79 -44.70
C SER A 366 33.24 -66.93 -46.00
N SER A 367 33.88 -65.86 -46.50
CA SER A 367 35.20 -65.76 -47.21
C SER A 367 35.50 -64.26 -47.44
N ILE A 368 36.59 -63.64 -46.95
CA ILE A 368 38.01 -63.62 -47.37
C ILE A 368 38.27 -62.81 -48.67
N ASP A 369 39.26 -61.89 -48.58
CA ASP A 369 39.99 -61.06 -49.58
C ASP A 369 39.22 -59.92 -50.27
N GLY A 370 39.77 -58.75 -50.60
CA GLY A 370 41.12 -58.16 -50.59
C GLY A 370 41.07 -56.84 -51.38
N ASP A 371 41.96 -55.90 -51.06
CA ASP A 371 42.57 -54.79 -51.84
C ASP A 371 41.83 -54.11 -53.03
N ASP A 372 41.84 -52.77 -53.07
CA ASP A 372 42.74 -51.96 -53.91
C ASP A 372 42.18 -50.56 -54.28
N GLU A 373 43.10 -49.67 -54.55
CA GLU A 373 43.07 -48.21 -54.77
C GLU A 373 42.35 -47.74 -56.05
N GLY A 374 42.23 -46.40 -56.23
CA GLY A 374 42.12 -45.81 -57.56
C GLY A 374 41.37 -44.49 -57.68
N GLU A 375 42.11 -43.43 -57.98
CA GLU A 375 41.75 -42.03 -58.19
C GLU A 375 41.01 -41.70 -59.53
N ASP A 376 40.55 -40.45 -59.58
CA ASP A 376 40.45 -39.52 -60.71
C ASP A 376 39.14 -39.31 -61.54
N ASP A 377 38.62 -38.10 -61.33
CA ASP A 377 38.43 -37.01 -62.31
C ASP A 377 37.12 -36.74 -63.10
N ALA A 378 36.81 -35.44 -63.07
CA ALA A 378 36.21 -34.56 -64.10
C ALA A 378 34.67 -34.36 -64.20
N ASP A 379 34.23 -33.24 -63.61
CA ASP A 379 33.64 -32.03 -64.26
C ASP A 379 32.33 -32.13 -65.07
N CYS A 380 31.26 -31.48 -64.59
CA CYS A 380 30.65 -30.32 -65.27
C CYS A 380 29.53 -29.64 -64.46
N THR A 381 29.71 -28.34 -64.31
CA THR A 381 28.89 -27.26 -63.72
C THR A 381 27.41 -27.17 -64.10
N LEU A 382 26.56 -26.71 -63.16
CA LEU A 382 25.84 -25.42 -63.24
C LEU A 382 24.99 -25.16 -61.96
N GLU A 383 25.41 -24.12 -61.21
CA GLU A 383 24.65 -23.06 -60.50
C GLU A 383 23.28 -23.38 -59.88
N SER A 384 22.85 -22.91 -58.71
CA SER A 384 23.28 -21.97 -57.65
C SER A 384 22.13 -22.05 -56.60
N HIS A 385 22.27 -21.94 -55.29
CA HIS A 385 22.88 -20.89 -54.49
C HIS A 385 23.27 -21.40 -53.09
N ASN A 386 24.44 -20.94 -52.67
CA ASN A 386 25.08 -21.19 -51.39
C ASN A 386 24.34 -20.62 -50.19
N SER A 387 24.30 -21.46 -49.17
CA SER A 387 24.36 -21.15 -47.74
C SER A 387 25.51 -20.22 -47.35
N ILE A 388 25.39 -19.56 -46.19
CA ILE A 388 26.39 -19.49 -45.09
C ILE A 388 26.40 -18.12 -44.39
N THR A 389 26.16 -18.22 -43.08
CA THR A 389 26.46 -17.28 -41.99
C THR A 389 27.89 -16.72 -42.04
N PRO A 390 28.15 -15.54 -41.47
CA PRO A 390 29.37 -15.44 -40.67
C PRO A 390 29.18 -14.71 -39.34
N ASN A 391 30.11 -15.04 -38.44
CA ASN A 391 30.26 -14.54 -37.09
C ASN A 391 31.56 -13.73 -37.00
N LEU A 392 31.64 -12.86 -35.97
CA LEU A 392 32.82 -12.22 -35.35
C LEU A 392 33.53 -11.04 -36.04
N ARG A 393 33.41 -9.83 -35.46
CA ARG A 393 34.43 -9.15 -34.60
C ARG A 393 34.06 -7.68 -34.32
N ALA A 394 34.69 -7.12 -33.28
CA ALA A 394 34.34 -5.88 -32.59
C ALA A 394 35.32 -4.70 -32.83
N ILE A 395 34.85 -3.47 -32.53
CA ILE A 395 35.54 -2.21 -32.09
C ILE A 395 36.28 -1.41 -33.21
N PRO A 396 36.32 -0.04 -33.28
CA PRO A 396 36.42 0.97 -32.19
C PRO A 396 35.57 2.28 -32.28
N ASN A 397 35.73 3.07 -31.21
CA ASN A 397 35.20 4.39 -30.83
C ASN A 397 35.24 5.55 -31.86
N GLU A 398 34.44 6.57 -31.51
CA GLU A 398 34.66 8.02 -31.67
C GLU A 398 34.17 8.71 -32.95
N PHE A 399 33.09 9.51 -32.87
CA PHE A 399 33.07 10.87 -33.42
C PHE A 399 31.93 11.75 -32.89
N VAL A 400 32.19 13.06 -32.96
CA VAL A 400 31.61 14.19 -32.25
C VAL A 400 30.62 15.00 -33.11
N ALA A 401 29.60 15.55 -32.44
CA ALA A 401 28.77 16.74 -32.72
C ALA A 401 28.03 16.95 -34.05
N ARG A 402 26.74 17.27 -33.94
CA ARG A 402 26.18 18.54 -34.48
C ARG A 402 24.83 18.86 -33.84
N ARG A 403 24.76 20.01 -33.15
CA ARG A 403 23.50 20.71 -32.84
C ARG A 403 23.12 21.56 -34.06
N SER A 404 21.86 21.49 -34.47
CA SER A 404 21.27 22.42 -35.43
C SER A 404 20.76 23.68 -34.71
N ASN A 405 20.91 24.79 -35.43
CA ASN A 405 20.82 26.17 -35.00
C ASN A 405 19.48 26.82 -35.41
N TYR A 406 19.01 27.74 -34.55
CA TYR A 406 18.24 28.97 -34.82
C TYR A 406 16.79 28.92 -35.32
N SER A 407 15.91 29.46 -34.46
CA SER A 407 15.03 30.60 -34.80
C SER A 407 15.01 31.56 -33.61
N MET A 408 15.31 32.83 -33.85
CA MET A 408 15.53 33.92 -32.89
C MET A 408 14.38 34.94 -32.92
N VAL A 409 14.05 35.47 -31.72
CA VAL A 409 13.57 36.85 -31.37
C VAL A 409 12.13 37.20 -31.81
N SER A 410 11.23 37.75 -30.97
CA SER A 410 11.27 38.97 -30.09
C SER A 410 10.11 38.82 -29.05
N ASP A 411 10.10 39.29 -27.80
CA ASP A 411 10.67 40.49 -27.17
C ASP A 411 11.02 40.21 -25.69
N CYS A 412 12.13 40.80 -25.23
CA CYS A 412 12.47 40.91 -23.82
C CYS A 412 11.95 42.23 -23.23
N SER A 413 11.63 42.21 -21.93
CA SER A 413 11.98 43.30 -21.01
C SER A 413 12.40 42.69 -19.67
N PRO A 414 13.39 43.29 -18.98
CA PRO A 414 14.31 42.59 -18.08
C PRO A 414 13.76 42.39 -16.67
N LEU A 415 14.28 41.35 -16.01
CA LEU A 415 14.18 41.15 -14.56
C LEU A 415 15.03 42.21 -13.84
N PRO A 416 14.50 42.90 -12.81
CA PRO A 416 15.33 43.67 -11.90
C PRO A 416 16.07 42.73 -10.96
N GLU A 417 17.40 42.81 -10.99
CA GLU A 417 18.26 42.34 -9.92
C GLU A 417 18.06 43.22 -8.69
N THR A 418 17.81 42.59 -7.53
CA THR A 418 18.06 42.99 -6.12
C THR A 418 16.89 42.59 -5.20
N PHE A 419 16.98 41.40 -4.61
CA PHE A 419 16.15 41.05 -3.43
C PHE A 419 16.72 41.73 -2.19
N GLY A 420 16.26 42.96 -1.93
CA GLY A 420 16.34 43.59 -0.61
C GLY A 420 15.11 43.21 0.22
N ASN A 421 15.31 42.71 1.43
CA ASN A 421 14.22 42.46 2.40
C ASN A 421 13.67 43.79 2.93
N LYS A 422 12.70 44.40 2.24
CA LYS A 422 11.73 45.39 2.75
C LYS A 422 10.70 45.67 1.65
N ALA A 423 9.42 45.50 1.95
CA ALA A 423 8.34 45.94 1.07
C ALA A 423 8.05 47.42 1.38
N ASP A 424 8.16 48.29 0.38
CA ASP A 424 7.70 49.69 0.46
C ASP A 424 6.16 49.75 0.50
N GLU A 425 5.62 50.69 1.26
CA GLU A 425 4.17 50.89 1.50
C GLU A 425 3.37 51.08 0.19
N ASP A 426 4.01 51.55 -0.88
CA ASP A 426 3.36 51.81 -2.18
C ASP A 426 2.94 50.53 -2.93
N MET A 427 3.63 49.39 -2.74
CA MET A 427 3.21 48.11 -3.35
C MET A 427 1.97 47.51 -2.68
N TRP A 428 1.73 47.84 -1.40
CA TRP A 428 0.59 47.34 -0.64
C TRP A 428 -0.70 48.09 -1.00
N LEU A 429 -0.61 49.40 -1.27
CA LEU A 429 -1.75 50.19 -1.78
C LEU A 429 -2.19 49.77 -3.19
N GLN A 430 -1.25 49.35 -4.05
CA GLN A 430 -1.56 48.97 -5.43
C GLN A 430 -2.34 47.65 -5.54
N MET A 431 -2.19 46.74 -4.58
CA MET A 431 -2.89 45.44 -4.58
C MET A 431 -4.32 45.52 -4.03
N ASN A 432 -4.62 46.53 -3.20
CA ASN A 432 -5.94 46.72 -2.61
C ASN A 432 -6.68 47.85 -3.33
N LYS A 433 -7.37 47.51 -4.44
CA LYS A 433 -8.22 48.42 -5.21
C LYS A 433 -9.28 49.13 -4.34
N GLY A 434 -8.91 50.25 -3.72
CA GLY A 434 -9.82 51.29 -3.25
C GLY A 434 -10.77 50.96 -2.09
N CYS A 435 -10.49 49.97 -1.24
CA CYS A 435 -11.22 49.81 0.02
C CYS A 435 -10.44 50.49 1.16
N SER A 436 -10.76 51.76 1.42
CA SER A 436 -10.36 52.42 2.67
C SER A 436 -11.24 51.86 3.80
N THR A 437 -10.66 51.05 4.68
CA THR A 437 -11.31 50.66 5.93
C THR A 437 -11.18 51.80 6.93
N ASP A 438 -12.31 52.44 7.24
CA ASP A 438 -12.43 53.41 8.32
C ASP A 438 -12.21 52.72 9.67
N LEU A 439 -11.12 53.05 10.37
CA LEU A 439 -10.75 52.47 11.66
C LEU A 439 -11.71 52.86 12.81
N ASN A 440 -12.74 53.67 12.56
CA ASN A 440 -13.78 53.99 13.53
C ASN A 440 -15.02 53.07 13.49
N MET A 441 -15.05 52.05 12.62
CA MET A 441 -16.17 51.09 12.55
C MET A 441 -16.07 49.89 13.51
N LEU A 442 -15.03 49.82 14.35
CA LEU A 442 -14.98 48.89 15.49
C LEU A 442 -15.67 49.50 16.72
N GLN A 443 -16.99 49.60 16.67
CA GLN A 443 -17.78 49.75 17.89
C GLN A 443 -17.81 48.40 18.62
N MET A 444 -17.20 48.36 19.80
CA MET A 444 -17.33 47.27 20.77
C MET A 444 -18.81 47.07 21.11
N THR A 445 -19.35 45.87 20.87
CA THR A 445 -20.70 45.50 21.31
C THR A 445 -20.82 45.54 22.84
N PRO A 446 -21.95 46.01 23.42
CA PRO A 446 -22.12 46.09 24.86
C PRO A 446 -22.36 44.70 25.48
N SER A 447 -21.89 44.54 26.71
CA SER A 447 -22.08 43.37 27.58
C SER A 447 -23.57 43.00 27.71
N GLN A 448 -23.94 41.77 27.36
CA GLN A 448 -25.21 41.19 27.79
C GLN A 448 -25.02 40.52 29.16
N ASP A 449 -25.85 40.93 30.11
CA ASP A 449 -26.07 40.29 31.40
C ASP A 449 -26.58 38.85 31.20
N SER A 450 -25.78 37.86 31.57
CA SER A 450 -26.22 36.48 31.76
C SER A 450 -26.23 36.16 33.26
N GLN A 451 -27.37 35.72 33.78
CA GLN A 451 -27.55 35.28 35.17
C GLN A 451 -26.58 34.14 35.57
N PRO A 452 -26.17 34.06 36.85
CA PRO A 452 -25.17 33.10 37.30
C PRO A 452 -25.77 31.69 37.52
N THR A 453 -25.15 30.68 36.91
CA THR A 453 -25.22 29.28 37.34
C THR A 453 -24.42 29.08 38.64
N PRO A 454 -24.78 28.14 39.53
CA PRO A 454 -24.15 28.01 40.83
C PRO A 454 -22.67 27.59 40.69
N PHE A 455 -21.78 28.44 41.18
CA PHE A 455 -20.35 28.17 41.29
C PHE A 455 -20.13 27.00 42.24
N LYS A 456 -19.46 25.95 41.76
CA LYS A 456 -18.77 24.99 42.61
C LYS A 456 -17.53 25.71 43.14
N GLU A 457 -17.44 25.95 44.44
CA GLU A 457 -16.29 26.62 45.05
C GLU A 457 -14.99 25.92 44.63
N MET A 458 -14.08 26.68 44.00
CA MET A 458 -12.73 26.20 43.73
C MET A 458 -11.97 26.11 45.05
N PRO A 459 -11.21 25.03 45.29
CA PRO A 459 -10.40 24.91 46.49
C PRO A 459 -9.35 26.05 46.55
N PRO A 460 -8.99 26.52 47.75
CA PRO A 460 -8.05 27.62 47.93
C PRO A 460 -6.73 27.37 47.17
N LYS A 461 -6.15 28.42 46.57
CA LYS A 461 -4.90 28.34 45.79
C LYS A 461 -3.74 27.64 46.52
N GLU A 462 -3.74 27.64 47.85
CA GLU A 462 -2.74 26.94 48.67
C GLU A 462 -2.86 25.42 48.56
N GLU A 463 -4.07 24.86 48.51
CA GLU A 463 -4.30 23.41 48.39
C GLU A 463 -3.83 22.86 47.03
N LEU A 464 -4.11 23.58 45.95
CA LEU A 464 -3.62 23.25 44.60
C LEU A 464 -2.10 23.31 44.47
N TRP A 465 -1.46 24.24 45.20
CA TRP A 465 0.00 24.34 45.23
C TRP A 465 0.65 23.22 46.04
N THR A 466 0.02 22.77 47.13
CA THR A 466 0.47 21.58 47.86
C THR A 466 0.30 20.31 47.04
N GLU A 467 -0.82 20.14 46.33
CA GLU A 467 -1.08 18.97 45.50
C GLU A 467 -0.10 18.89 44.32
N LEU A 468 0.20 20.02 43.67
CA LEU A 468 1.20 20.11 42.61
C LEU A 468 2.63 19.79 43.10
N ASN A 469 2.96 20.18 44.34
CA ASN A 469 4.26 19.91 44.93
C ASN A 469 4.39 18.45 45.39
N GLU A 470 3.31 17.82 45.86
CA GLU A 470 3.29 16.38 46.14
C GLU A 470 3.44 15.55 44.87
N GLU A 471 2.73 15.89 43.79
CA GLU A 471 2.87 15.21 42.49
C GLU A 471 4.27 15.36 41.88
N ARG A 472 4.90 16.54 42.06
CA ARG A 472 6.29 16.75 41.66
C ARG A 472 7.25 15.85 42.43
N ARG A 473 7.04 15.67 43.73
CA ARG A 473 7.85 14.80 44.59
C ARG A 473 7.70 13.33 44.18
N ARG A 474 6.47 12.88 43.91
CA ARG A 474 6.19 11.53 43.39
C ARG A 474 6.92 11.26 42.06
N MET A 475 6.94 12.23 41.15
CA MET A 475 7.70 12.11 39.89
C MET A 475 9.21 12.00 40.12
N GLU A 476 9.77 12.71 41.10
CA GLU A 476 11.19 12.66 41.43
C GLU A 476 11.59 11.31 42.04
N ASP A 477 10.75 10.76 42.92
CA ASP A 477 10.93 9.42 43.51
C ASP A 477 10.90 8.32 42.43
N LEU A 478 9.89 8.35 41.54
CA LEU A 478 9.80 7.44 40.39
C LEU A 478 11.02 7.54 39.46
N ARG A 479 11.57 8.75 39.28
CA ARG A 479 12.77 8.97 38.46
C ARG A 479 14.04 8.45 39.11
N GLU A 480 14.13 8.45 40.44
CA GLU A 480 15.20 7.77 41.17
C GLU A 480 15.07 6.25 41.12
N GLU A 481 13.84 5.74 41.25
CA GLU A 481 13.55 4.31 41.13
C GLU A 481 13.95 3.78 39.75
N MET A 482 13.56 4.47 38.66
CA MET A 482 13.99 4.13 37.29
C MET A 482 15.52 4.17 37.12
N ARG A 483 16.21 5.12 37.77
CA ARG A 483 17.68 5.20 37.76
C ARG A 483 18.29 4.00 38.47
N SER A 484 17.74 3.60 39.62
CA SER A 484 18.20 2.42 40.37
C SER A 484 18.01 1.13 39.57
N PHE A 485 16.89 1.01 38.84
CA PHE A 485 16.58 -0.13 37.98
C PHE A 485 17.53 -0.20 36.78
N GLY A 486 17.87 0.94 36.18
CA GLY A 486 18.87 1.05 35.12
C GLY A 486 20.26 0.59 35.57
N LEU A 487 20.69 0.98 36.78
CA LEU A 487 21.96 0.54 37.37
C LEU A 487 21.97 -0.97 37.66
N ALA A 488 20.86 -1.53 38.15
CA ALA A 488 20.71 -2.96 38.38
C ALA A 488 20.75 -3.77 37.07
N LEU A 489 20.15 -3.26 36.00
CA LEU A 489 20.23 -3.85 34.65
C LEU A 489 21.67 -3.82 34.11
N ALA A 490 22.39 -2.70 34.28
CA ALA A 490 23.78 -2.59 33.87
C ALA A 490 24.70 -3.57 34.64
N GLN A 491 24.47 -3.77 35.94
CA GLN A 491 25.20 -4.78 36.73
C GLN A 491 24.92 -6.21 36.24
N ARG A 492 23.65 -6.53 35.92
CA ARG A 492 23.28 -7.85 35.38
C ARG A 492 23.88 -8.10 33.99
N ASP A 493 23.92 -7.10 33.12
CA ASP A 493 24.58 -7.20 31.81
C ASP A 493 26.10 -7.41 31.97
N GLY A 494 26.72 -6.73 32.94
CA GLY A 494 28.12 -6.96 33.31
C GLY A 494 28.38 -8.40 33.80
N MET A 495 27.49 -8.95 34.63
CA MET A 495 27.56 -10.36 35.05
C MET A 495 27.41 -11.32 33.88
N LEU A 496 26.48 -11.08 32.96
CA LEU A 496 26.27 -11.91 31.77
C LEU A 496 27.50 -11.92 30.86
N ARG A 497 28.13 -10.75 30.63
CA ARG A 497 29.37 -10.66 29.86
C ARG A 497 30.54 -11.38 30.53
N SER A 498 30.63 -11.31 31.85
CA SER A 498 31.64 -12.04 32.63
C SER A 498 31.43 -13.56 32.55
N LEU A 499 30.18 -14.03 32.69
CA LEU A 499 29.82 -15.44 32.52
C LEU A 499 30.09 -15.93 31.10
N TYR A 500 29.76 -15.15 30.07
CA TYR A 500 30.05 -15.47 28.68
C TYR A 500 31.56 -15.58 28.42
N THR A 501 32.36 -14.65 28.95
CA THR A 501 33.81 -14.67 28.80
C THR A 501 34.43 -15.87 29.51
N ARG A 502 33.95 -16.20 30.71
CA ARG A 502 34.38 -17.38 31.47
C ARG A 502 33.99 -18.68 30.78
N SER A 503 32.77 -18.78 30.23
CA SER A 503 32.32 -19.90 29.40
C SER A 503 33.20 -20.09 28.17
N LYS A 504 33.48 -19.00 27.44
CA LYS A 504 34.35 -19.03 26.26
C LYS A 504 35.79 -19.44 26.59
N GLY A 505 36.32 -19.02 27.74
CA GLY A 505 37.62 -19.46 28.25
C GLY A 505 37.66 -20.95 28.62
N ILE A 506 36.59 -21.47 29.24
CA ILE A 506 36.44 -22.90 29.54
C ILE A 506 36.33 -23.71 28.25
N ALA A 507 35.56 -23.25 27.26
CA ALA A 507 35.47 -23.88 25.95
C ALA A 507 36.80 -23.84 25.17
N GLY A 508 37.61 -22.79 25.34
CA GLY A 508 38.96 -22.70 24.76
C GLY A 508 39.97 -23.65 25.40
N ASN A 509 39.89 -23.86 26.72
CA ASN A 509 40.75 -24.81 27.44
C ASN A 509 40.34 -26.29 27.24
N LEU A 510 39.09 -26.54 26.88
CA LEU A 510 38.57 -27.87 26.47
C LEU A 510 38.89 -28.21 25.00
N GLY A 511 39.87 -27.55 24.40
CA GLY A 511 40.24 -27.70 22.99
C GLY A 511 40.25 -29.16 22.52
N ALA A 512 39.57 -29.38 21.39
CA ALA A 512 39.46 -30.65 20.67
C ALA A 512 38.50 -31.71 21.25
N ARG A 513 37.20 -31.48 21.09
CA ARG A 513 36.29 -32.44 20.43
C ARG A 513 34.98 -31.74 20.12
N GLN A 514 34.49 -31.96 18.90
CA GLN A 514 33.16 -31.55 18.42
C GLN A 514 32.12 -31.71 19.54
N VAL A 515 31.50 -30.61 19.93
CA VAL A 515 30.16 -30.63 20.53
C VAL A 515 29.35 -29.60 19.79
N VAL A 516 28.58 -30.10 18.81
CA VAL A 516 27.42 -29.42 18.24
C VAL A 516 26.30 -29.60 19.25
N LEU A 517 25.73 -28.50 19.77
CA LEU A 517 24.46 -28.50 20.49
C LEU A 517 23.75 -27.14 20.28
N PRO A 518 22.41 -27.11 20.42
CA PRO A 518 21.44 -26.67 19.42
C PRO A 518 21.13 -25.17 19.38
#